data_AF-A0A3D4BA24-F1
#
_entry.id   AF-A0A3D4BA24-F1
#
_cell.length_a   1.000
_cell.length_b   1.000
_cell.length_c   1.000
_cell.angle_alpha   90.00
_cell.angle_beta   90.00
_cell.angle_gamma   90.00
#
_symmetry.space_group_name_H-M   'P 1'
#
loop_
_entity.id
_entity.type
_entity.pdbx_description
1 polymer ?
#
loop_
_entity_poly.entity_id
_entity_poly.type
_entity_poly.pdbx_seq_one_letter_code
_entity_poly.pdbx_strand_id
1 'polypeptide(L)'
;RHIITILEQADDRTLVLLDELGSGTDPAAGAAIGMAILERLTNRRVITVATTHYGALKEFATRTDGVENGSMVFNVDTLMPTYRFRQGIPGASYAVEIGQQLGMPEEVLRRATTLIGEDEHQLDEIIIALDKERERLHTAREEADTLRTELDQLKQDYHEKVAAYPRKEQALMDKARAEADRLLREAQATVERTVAEIREEQASRASIKTAQETIKDQRSLLAALLSDTTPAP
;
A
#
# COMPACT_ATOMS: atom_id res chain seq x y z
N ARG A 1 27.23 29.93 33.05
CA ARG A 1 28.44 29.27 33.62
C ARG A 1 28.81 27.99 32.88
N HIS A 2 27.91 27.02 32.69
CA HIS A 2 28.21 25.77 31.97
C HIS A 2 28.61 25.97 30.50
N ILE A 3 27.90 26.83 29.76
CA ILE A 3 28.25 27.15 28.36
C ILE A 3 29.68 27.69 28.24
N ILE A 4 30.11 28.54 29.18
CA ILE A 4 31.48 29.09 29.19
C ILE A 4 32.50 27.95 29.34
N THR A 5 32.26 27.04 30.30
CA THR A 5 33.12 25.87 30.49
C THR A 5 33.16 24.96 29.26
N ILE A 6 32.02 24.72 28.62
CA ILE A 6 31.94 23.95 27.36
C ILE A 6 32.79 24.63 26.27
N LEU A 7 32.63 25.95 26.08
CA LEU A 7 33.40 26.70 25.06
C LEU A 7 34.90 26.77 25.35
N GLU A 8 35.31 26.63 26.61
CA GLU A 8 36.71 26.59 27.03
C GLU A 8 37.33 25.21 26.84
N GLN A 9 36.58 24.14 27.13
CA GLN A 9 37.12 22.78 27.26
C GLN A 9 36.79 21.83 26.10
N ALA A 10 35.70 22.06 25.37
CA ALA A 10 35.25 21.15 24.32
C ALA A 10 36.18 21.15 23.10
N ASP A 11 36.46 19.95 22.60
CA ASP A 11 37.30 19.63 21.46
C ASP A 11 36.61 18.64 20.49
N ASP A 12 37.31 18.18 19.47
CA ASP A 12 36.83 17.26 18.44
C ASP A 12 36.52 15.83 18.95
N ARG A 13 36.76 15.57 20.24
CA ARG A 13 36.43 14.30 20.93
C ARG A 13 35.30 14.47 21.93
N THR A 14 34.69 15.65 21.99
CA THR A 14 33.63 16.00 22.93
C THR A 14 32.26 15.96 22.23
N LEU A 15 31.27 15.35 22.90
CA LEU A 15 29.85 15.47 22.55
C LEU A 15 29.20 16.54 23.44
N VAL A 16 28.63 17.57 22.82
CA VAL A 16 27.92 18.64 23.51
C VAL A 16 26.42 18.52 23.24
N LEU A 17 25.62 18.49 24.31
CA LEU A 17 24.16 18.50 24.24
C LEU A 17 23.68 19.82 24.86
N LEU A 18 23.04 20.66 24.05
CA LEU A 18 22.49 21.94 24.45
C LEU A 18 20.97 21.86 24.39
N ASP A 19 20.32 22.06 25.53
CA ASP A 19 18.87 22.10 25.59
C ASP A 19 18.38 23.56 25.57
N GLU A 20 17.42 23.84 24.71
CA GLU A 20 16.81 25.15 24.45
C GLU A 20 17.85 26.28 24.32
N LEU A 21 18.79 26.12 23.39
CA LEU A 21 19.88 27.08 23.20
C LEU A 21 19.35 28.47 22.83
N GLY A 22 19.85 29.47 23.55
CA GLY A 22 19.49 30.88 23.42
C GLY A 22 18.32 31.31 24.30
N SER A 23 17.67 30.37 25.02
CA SER A 23 16.54 30.68 25.90
C SER A 23 16.95 31.48 27.13
N GLY A 24 15.99 32.20 27.73
CA GLY A 24 16.16 32.91 29.00
C GLY A 24 16.58 34.38 28.89
N THR A 25 16.58 34.95 27.69
CA THR A 25 16.80 36.39 27.47
C THR A 25 15.93 36.92 26.33
N ASP A 26 16.18 38.16 25.90
CA ASP A 26 15.58 38.72 24.70
C ASP A 26 15.77 37.77 23.50
N PRO A 27 14.70 37.40 22.76
CA PRO A 27 14.79 36.40 21.69
C PRO A 27 15.86 36.70 20.64
N ALA A 28 16.01 37.97 20.23
CA ALA A 28 16.98 38.34 19.20
C ALA A 28 18.42 38.22 19.72
N ALA A 29 18.67 38.73 20.93
CA ALA A 29 19.97 38.60 21.57
C ALA A 29 20.32 37.13 21.86
N GLY A 30 19.36 36.36 22.36
CA GLY A 30 19.49 34.94 22.66
C GLY A 30 19.82 34.12 21.43
N ALA A 31 19.11 34.35 20.32
CA ALA A 31 19.38 33.71 19.04
C ALA A 31 20.78 34.04 18.52
N ALA A 32 21.19 35.32 18.55
CA ALA A 32 22.52 35.74 18.08
C ALA A 32 23.66 35.10 18.90
N ILE A 33 23.51 35.05 20.23
CA ILE A 33 24.48 34.37 21.11
C ILE A 33 24.49 32.86 20.82
N GLY A 34 23.32 32.25 20.64
CA GLY A 34 23.18 30.83 20.28
C GLY A 34 23.92 30.49 18.99
N MET A 35 23.74 31.27 17.93
CA MET A 35 24.46 31.11 16.66
C MET A 35 25.97 31.21 16.86
N ALA A 36 26.46 32.21 17.58
CA ALA A 36 27.89 32.38 17.84
C ALA A 36 28.50 31.22 18.65
N ILE A 37 27.73 30.64 19.57
CA ILE A 37 28.12 29.43 20.31
C ILE A 37 28.26 28.25 19.36
N LEU A 38 27.23 27.99 18.54
CA LEU A 38 27.23 26.89 17.58
C LEU A 38 28.37 27.03 16.57
N GLU A 39 28.54 28.20 15.98
CA GLU A 39 29.62 28.50 15.04
C GLU A 39 31.00 28.19 15.65
N ARG A 40 31.23 28.60 16.90
CA ARG A 40 32.48 28.33 17.60
C ARG A 40 32.71 26.84 17.86
N LEU A 41 31.68 26.09 18.21
CA LEU A 41 31.76 24.63 18.42
C LEU A 41 32.01 23.90 17.09
N THR A 42 31.30 24.29 16.02
CA THR A 42 31.47 23.75 14.67
C THR A 42 32.88 24.01 14.14
N ASN A 43 33.41 25.22 14.30
CA ASN A 43 34.78 25.56 13.89
C ASN A 43 35.86 24.75 14.61
N ARG A 44 35.55 24.26 15.82
CA ARG A 44 36.42 23.35 16.60
C ARG A 44 36.17 21.87 16.30
N ARG A 45 35.26 21.56 15.37
CA ARG A 45 34.84 20.20 15.02
C ARG A 45 34.24 19.42 16.20
N VAL A 46 33.64 20.13 17.15
CA VAL A 46 32.93 19.52 18.28
C VAL A 46 31.60 18.98 17.79
N ILE A 47 31.28 17.72 18.13
CA ILE A 47 29.95 17.16 17.83
C ILE A 47 28.94 17.79 18.78
N THR A 48 27.97 18.52 18.22
CA THR A 48 26.98 19.26 19.00
C THR A 48 25.57 18.89 18.57
N VAL A 49 24.71 18.58 19.53
CA VAL A 49 23.26 18.51 19.35
C VAL A 49 22.64 19.64 20.17
N ALA A 50 21.88 20.50 19.51
CA ALA A 50 21.19 21.61 20.16
C ALA A 50 19.70 21.58 19.84
N THR A 51 18.86 21.72 20.86
CA THR A 51 17.42 21.97 20.69
C THR A 51 17.17 23.48 20.79
N THR A 52 16.20 23.98 20.03
CA THR A 52 15.80 25.39 20.06
C THR A 52 14.40 25.56 19.50
N HIS A 53 13.72 26.61 19.92
CA HIS A 53 12.44 27.04 19.34
C HIS A 53 12.58 28.28 18.45
N TYR A 54 13.79 28.85 18.32
CA TYR A 54 13.99 30.08 17.54
C TYR A 54 14.13 29.81 16.05
N GLY A 55 13.27 30.44 15.23
CA GLY A 55 13.33 30.37 13.77
C GLY A 55 14.68 30.80 13.20
N ALA A 56 15.30 31.84 13.79
CA ALA A 56 16.60 32.35 13.35
C ALA A 56 17.72 31.28 13.42
N LEU A 57 17.69 30.36 14.40
CA LEU A 57 18.65 29.26 14.46
C LEU A 57 18.39 28.19 13.39
N LYS A 58 17.12 27.96 13.01
CA LYS A 58 16.76 27.07 11.89
C LYS A 58 17.31 27.62 10.57
N GLU A 59 17.19 28.93 10.35
CA GLU A 59 17.74 29.60 9.17
C GLU A 59 19.27 29.52 9.15
N PHE A 60 19.92 29.82 10.29
CA PHE A 60 21.37 29.70 10.45
C PHE A 60 21.87 28.31 10.07
N ALA A 61 21.23 27.24 10.57
CA ALA A 61 21.61 25.87 10.26
C ALA A 61 21.44 25.50 8.77
N THR A 62 20.52 26.17 8.05
CA THR A 62 20.34 25.94 6.61
C THR A 62 21.45 26.58 5.77
N ARG A 63 22.08 27.64 6.30
CA ARG A 63 23.04 28.48 5.56
C ARG A 63 24.49 28.28 5.96
N THR A 64 24.75 27.43 6.96
CA THR A 64 26.07 27.27 7.58
C THR A 64 26.61 25.88 7.32
N ASP A 65 27.75 25.81 6.63
CA ASP A 65 28.45 24.55 6.39
C ASP A 65 28.85 23.89 7.72
N GLY A 66 28.63 22.57 7.82
CA GLY A 66 28.91 21.80 9.02
C GLY A 66 27.84 21.91 10.11
N VAL A 67 26.72 22.58 9.83
CA VAL A 67 25.51 22.58 10.67
C VAL A 67 24.37 21.99 9.84
N GLU A 68 23.53 21.15 10.45
CA GLU A 68 22.39 20.55 9.78
C GLU A 68 21.15 20.67 10.66
N ASN A 69 20.01 20.95 10.06
CA ASN A 69 18.73 20.96 10.75
C ASN A 69 18.25 19.54 11.09
N GLY A 70 17.43 19.44 12.12
CA GLY A 70 16.67 18.23 12.42
C GLY A 70 15.42 18.57 13.21
N SER A 71 14.40 17.72 13.09
CA SER A 71 13.10 17.95 13.71
C SER A 71 12.44 16.66 14.16
N MET A 72 11.59 16.78 15.18
CA MET A 72 10.69 15.69 15.58
C MET A 72 9.35 15.87 14.88
N VAL A 73 8.81 14.78 14.35
CA VAL A 73 7.52 14.81 13.65
C VAL A 73 6.38 14.92 14.66
N PHE A 74 5.51 15.90 14.44
CA PHE A 74 4.33 16.16 15.24
C PHE A 74 3.06 15.89 14.42
N ASN A 75 2.10 15.20 15.02
CA ASN A 75 0.79 15.00 14.40
C ASN A 75 -0.15 16.10 14.90
N VAL A 76 -0.47 17.04 14.00
CA VAL A 76 -1.39 18.14 14.29
C VAL A 76 -2.78 17.58 14.60
N ASP A 77 -3.32 16.69 13.75
CA ASP A 77 -4.68 16.17 13.90
C ASP A 77 -4.94 15.50 15.27
N THR A 78 -3.95 14.82 15.85
CA THR A 78 -4.08 14.19 17.17
C THR A 78 -3.47 14.99 18.32
N LEU A 79 -2.77 16.09 18.03
CA LEU A 79 -1.94 16.85 18.97
C LEU A 79 -0.89 15.99 19.69
N MET A 80 -0.42 14.91 19.07
CA MET A 80 0.53 13.98 19.67
C MET A 80 1.90 14.00 18.98
N PRO A 81 3.01 13.92 19.74
CA PRO A 81 4.31 13.67 19.16
C PRO A 81 4.36 12.25 18.61
N THR A 82 4.96 12.08 17.43
CA THR A 82 5.20 10.75 16.86
C THR A 82 6.53 10.15 17.33
N TYR A 83 7.36 10.95 18.01
CA TYR A 83 8.73 10.62 18.44
C TYR A 83 9.66 10.17 17.30
N ARG A 84 9.32 10.51 16.05
CA ARG A 84 10.14 10.23 14.88
C ARG A 84 11.03 11.43 14.55
N PHE A 85 12.34 11.22 14.55
CA PHE A 85 13.30 12.24 14.12
C PHE A 85 13.42 12.29 12.60
N ARG A 86 13.53 13.50 12.05
CA ARG A 86 13.81 13.80 10.64
C ARG A 86 15.08 14.63 10.55
N GLN A 87 16.10 14.05 9.93
CA GLN A 87 17.36 14.71 9.63
C GLN A 87 17.20 15.63 8.41
N GLY A 88 17.89 16.77 8.42
CA GLY A 88 17.99 17.72 7.31
C GLY A 88 16.80 18.68 7.18
N ILE A 89 15.75 18.51 7.98
CA ILE A 89 14.50 19.26 7.83
C ILE A 89 14.23 20.05 9.10
N PRO A 90 14.10 21.39 9.02
CA PRO A 90 13.68 22.20 10.16
C PRO A 90 12.23 21.88 10.54
N GLY A 91 11.92 21.90 11.84
CA GLY A 91 10.55 21.68 12.31
C GLY A 91 9.72 22.94 12.19
N ALA A 92 8.43 22.80 11.86
CA ALA A 92 7.49 23.92 11.90
C ALA A 92 7.10 24.30 13.34
N SER A 93 6.74 25.56 13.55
CA SER A 93 5.98 25.98 14.73
C SER A 93 4.49 25.71 14.50
N TYR A 94 3.86 24.92 15.38
CA TYR A 94 2.44 24.56 15.27
C TYR A 94 1.52 25.38 16.19
N ALA A 95 2.01 26.51 16.73
CA ALA A 95 1.29 27.23 17.78
C ALA A 95 -0.10 27.71 17.34
N VAL A 96 -0.25 28.13 16.08
CA VAL A 96 -1.53 28.63 15.53
C VAL A 96 -2.49 27.46 15.28
N GLU A 97 -2.01 26.37 14.70
CA GLU A 97 -2.76 25.15 14.39
C GLU A 97 -3.27 24.48 15.67
N ILE A 98 -2.39 24.38 16.69
CA ILE A 98 -2.76 23.87 18.01
C ILE A 98 -3.82 24.78 18.64
N GLY A 99 -3.63 26.10 18.58
CA GLY A 99 -4.62 27.07 19.08
C GLY A 99 -5.98 26.89 18.41
N GLN A 100 -6.01 26.70 17.09
CA GLN A 100 -7.22 26.42 16.33
C GLN A 100 -7.92 25.15 16.80
N GLN A 101 -7.18 24.06 16.98
CA GLN A 101 -7.73 22.78 17.40
C GLN A 101 -8.26 22.79 18.84
N LEU A 102 -7.65 23.61 19.71
CA LEU A 102 -8.14 23.85 21.07
C LEU A 102 -9.34 24.81 21.12
N GLY A 103 -9.79 25.34 19.99
CA GLY A 103 -10.97 26.21 19.89
C GLY A 103 -10.69 27.69 20.15
N MET A 104 -9.46 28.16 19.94
CA MET A 104 -9.14 29.58 20.03
C MET A 104 -9.92 30.38 18.97
N PRO A 105 -10.49 31.55 19.31
CA PRO A 105 -11.23 32.36 18.35
C PRO A 105 -10.37 32.74 17.14
N GLU A 106 -10.95 32.63 15.95
CA GLU A 106 -10.25 32.88 14.68
C GLU A 106 -9.67 34.30 14.61
N GLU A 107 -10.34 35.29 15.20
CA GLU A 107 -9.84 36.67 15.26
C GLU A 107 -8.52 36.80 16.05
N VAL A 108 -8.36 35.99 17.12
CA VAL A 108 -7.15 35.96 17.95
C VAL A 108 -6.03 35.28 17.17
N LEU A 109 -6.32 34.15 16.54
CA LEU A 109 -5.34 33.42 15.72
C LEU A 109 -4.84 34.27 14.56
N ARG A 110 -5.75 34.92 13.84
CA ARG A 110 -5.41 35.82 12.73
C ARG A 110 -4.52 36.97 13.20
N ARG A 111 -4.85 37.54 14.37
CA ARG A 111 -4.00 38.59 14.97
C ARG A 111 -2.64 38.06 15.38
N ALA A 112 -2.56 36.86 15.96
CA ALA A 112 -1.31 36.22 16.34
C ALA A 112 -0.40 35.98 15.13
N THR A 113 -0.96 35.45 14.03
CA THR A 113 -0.26 35.30 12.75
C THR A 113 0.35 36.62 12.26
N THR A 114 -0.41 37.72 12.29
CA THR A 114 0.13 39.04 11.91
C THR A 114 1.26 39.52 12.85
N LEU A 115 1.22 39.15 14.13
CA LEU A 115 2.22 39.56 15.13
C LEU A 115 3.52 38.75 15.06
N ILE A 116 3.44 37.48 14.67
CA ILE A 116 4.61 36.61 14.43
C ILE A 116 5.43 37.15 13.26
N GLY A 117 4.77 37.77 12.28
CA GLY A 117 5.40 38.27 11.06
C GLY A 117 5.16 37.32 9.89
N GLU A 118 4.94 37.89 8.71
CA GLU A 118 4.52 37.13 7.53
C GLU A 118 5.60 36.13 7.08
N ASP A 119 6.88 36.50 7.14
CA ASP A 119 7.98 35.65 6.65
C ASP A 119 8.17 34.38 7.50
N GLU A 120 8.16 34.50 8.84
CA GLU A 120 8.33 33.35 9.74
C GLU A 120 7.12 32.41 9.67
N HIS A 121 5.91 32.97 9.61
CA HIS A 121 4.70 32.17 9.49
C HIS A 121 4.60 31.46 8.13
N GLN A 122 4.93 32.13 7.02
CA GLN A 122 4.93 31.52 5.69
C GLN A 122 5.90 30.33 5.60
N LEU A 123 7.09 30.44 6.21
CA LEU A 123 8.03 29.33 6.25
C LEU A 123 7.44 28.12 6.99
N ASP A 124 6.84 28.36 8.16
CA ASP A 124 6.17 27.30 8.93
C ASP A 124 5.01 26.69 8.13
N GLU A 125 4.15 27.48 7.48
CA GLU A 125 3.06 26.97 6.62
C GLU A 125 3.57 26.06 5.50
N ILE A 126 4.68 26.44 4.84
CA ILE A 126 5.30 25.63 3.78
C ILE A 126 5.80 24.30 4.35
N ILE A 127 6.46 24.32 5.52
CA ILE A 127 6.96 23.09 6.17
C ILE A 127 5.78 22.19 6.55
N ILE A 128 4.71 22.74 7.11
CA ILE A 128 3.49 21.99 7.47
C ILE A 128 2.84 21.38 6.22
N ALA A 129 2.71 22.14 5.14
CA ALA A 129 2.14 21.66 3.89
C ALA A 129 3.00 20.52 3.28
N LEU A 130 4.33 20.68 3.31
CA LEU A 130 5.27 19.66 2.85
C LEU A 130 5.16 18.38 3.69
N ASP A 131 5.03 18.51 5.01
CA ASP A 131 4.88 17.38 5.91
C ASP A 131 3.58 16.61 5.66
N LYS A 132 2.48 17.33 5.47
CA LYS A 132 1.18 16.75 5.13
C LYS A 132 1.21 16.02 3.80
N GLU A 133 1.86 16.59 2.79
CA GLU A 133 1.97 15.97 1.48
C GLU A 133 2.86 14.74 1.51
N ARG A 134 3.97 14.77 2.26
CA ARG A 134 4.81 13.58 2.45
C ARG A 134 4.07 12.44 3.14
N GLU A 135 3.26 12.75 4.14
CA GLU A 135 2.46 11.72 4.82
C GLU A 135 1.44 11.09 3.86
N ARG A 136 0.74 11.92 3.07
CA ARG A 136 -0.17 11.41 2.03
C ARG A 136 0.54 10.52 1.01
N LEU A 137 1.70 10.94 0.53
CA LEU A 137 2.50 10.15 -0.41
C LEU A 137 3.00 8.84 0.22
N HIS A 138 3.32 8.85 1.51
CA HIS A 138 3.69 7.64 2.23
C HIS A 138 2.51 6.65 2.27
N THR A 139 1.34 7.09 2.72
CA THR A 139 0.14 6.25 2.79
C THR A 139 -0.28 5.74 1.41
N ALA A 140 -0.32 6.62 0.40
CA ALA A 140 -0.68 6.23 -0.96
C ALA A 140 0.31 5.20 -1.54
N ARG A 141 1.59 5.27 -1.16
CA ARG A 141 2.60 4.29 -1.56
C ARG A 141 2.39 2.94 -0.88
N GLU A 142 2.10 2.94 0.42
CA GLU A 142 1.79 1.70 1.15
C GLU A 142 0.54 1.01 0.57
N GLU A 143 -0.52 1.77 0.28
CA GLU A 143 -1.73 1.27 -0.38
C GLU A 143 -1.45 0.74 -1.79
N ALA A 144 -0.60 1.41 -2.57
CA ALA A 144 -0.22 0.93 -3.89
C ALA A 144 0.57 -0.39 -3.82
N ASP A 145 1.46 -0.55 -2.84
CA ASP A 145 2.24 -1.75 -2.65
C ASP A 145 1.38 -2.95 -2.19
N THR A 146 0.37 -2.71 -1.34
CA THR A 146 -0.60 -3.76 -0.95
C THR A 146 -1.46 -4.19 -2.13
N LEU A 147 -2.07 -3.24 -2.85
CA LEU A 147 -2.88 -3.53 -4.03
C LEU A 147 -2.10 -4.26 -5.12
N ARG A 148 -0.82 -3.91 -5.30
CA ARG A 148 0.06 -4.60 -6.25
C ARG A 148 0.26 -6.06 -5.87
N THR A 149 0.47 -6.33 -4.59
CA THR A 149 0.64 -7.69 -4.07
C THR A 149 -0.64 -8.52 -4.25
N GLU A 150 -1.81 -7.95 -3.95
CA GLU A 150 -3.11 -8.60 -4.16
C GLU A 150 -3.36 -8.90 -5.64
N LEU A 151 -3.01 -7.96 -6.51
CA LEU A 151 -3.18 -8.11 -7.96
C LEU A 151 -2.27 -9.19 -8.54
N ASP A 152 -1.05 -9.32 -8.03
CA ASP A 152 -0.13 -10.39 -8.44
C ASP A 152 -0.62 -11.77 -7.97
N GLN A 153 -1.16 -11.88 -6.75
CA GLN A 153 -1.82 -13.10 -6.26
C GLN A 153 -3.04 -13.47 -7.12
N LEU A 154 -3.93 -12.50 -7.38
CA LEU A 154 -5.13 -12.73 -8.19
C LEU A 154 -4.78 -13.17 -9.61
N LYS A 155 -3.73 -12.59 -10.21
CA LYS A 155 -3.23 -13.02 -11.52
C LYS A 155 -2.74 -14.46 -11.49
N GLN A 156 -1.99 -14.84 -10.46
CA GLN A 156 -1.52 -16.22 -10.31
C GLN A 156 -2.68 -17.20 -10.20
N ASP A 157 -3.66 -16.92 -9.34
CA ASP A 157 -4.88 -17.72 -9.18
C ASP A 157 -5.64 -17.88 -10.50
N TYR A 158 -5.76 -16.79 -11.27
CA TYR A 158 -6.39 -16.82 -12.59
C TYR A 158 -5.59 -17.67 -13.59
N HIS A 159 -4.26 -17.53 -13.61
CA HIS A 159 -3.41 -18.36 -14.46
C HIS A 159 -3.55 -19.84 -14.13
N GLU A 160 -3.59 -20.21 -12.85
CA GLU A 160 -3.80 -21.60 -12.42
C GLU A 160 -5.20 -22.12 -12.80
N LYS A 161 -6.25 -21.30 -12.63
CA LYS A 161 -7.62 -21.66 -13.02
C LYS A 161 -7.75 -21.85 -14.53
N VAL A 162 -7.16 -20.97 -15.32
CA VAL A 162 -7.15 -21.05 -16.79
C VAL A 162 -6.36 -22.27 -17.24
N ALA A 163 -5.17 -22.53 -16.66
CA ALA A 163 -4.37 -23.71 -16.99
C ALA A 163 -5.07 -25.03 -16.60
N ALA A 164 -5.88 -25.04 -15.54
CA ALA A 164 -6.66 -26.19 -15.11
C ALA A 164 -7.95 -26.40 -15.92
N TYR A 165 -8.42 -25.40 -16.67
CA TYR A 165 -9.70 -25.44 -17.37
C TYR A 165 -9.79 -26.56 -18.43
N PRO A 166 -8.81 -26.74 -19.34
CA PRO A 166 -8.89 -27.79 -20.36
C PRO A 166 -8.95 -29.20 -19.75
N ARG A 167 -8.27 -29.44 -18.63
CA ARG A 167 -8.31 -30.73 -17.92
C ARG A 167 -9.68 -30.99 -17.30
N LYS A 168 -10.31 -29.96 -16.74
CA LYS A 168 -11.67 -30.07 -16.19
C LYS A 168 -12.69 -30.32 -17.30
N GLU A 169 -12.56 -29.61 -18.42
CA GLU A 169 -13.40 -29.80 -19.60
C GLU A 169 -13.27 -31.22 -20.16
N GLN A 170 -12.05 -31.70 -20.38
CA GLN A 170 -11.81 -33.06 -20.88
C GLN A 170 -12.38 -34.12 -19.93
N ALA A 171 -12.16 -33.98 -18.62
CA ALA A 171 -12.71 -34.91 -17.63
C ALA A 171 -14.26 -34.91 -17.60
N LEU A 172 -14.89 -33.76 -17.86
CA LEU A 172 -16.35 -33.66 -17.98
C LEU A 172 -16.83 -34.35 -19.26
N MET A 173 -16.15 -34.13 -20.38
CA MET A 173 -16.47 -34.77 -21.66
C MET A 173 -16.31 -36.29 -21.60
N ASP A 174 -15.25 -36.79 -20.97
CA ASP A 174 -15.02 -38.23 -20.80
C ASP A 174 -16.11 -38.87 -19.93
N LYS A 175 -16.55 -38.19 -18.85
CA LYS A 175 -17.69 -38.64 -18.04
C LYS A 175 -18.99 -38.65 -18.84
N ALA A 176 -19.28 -37.60 -19.60
CA ALA A 176 -20.47 -37.52 -20.44
C ALA A 176 -20.48 -38.63 -21.51
N ARG A 177 -19.33 -38.92 -22.13
CA ARG A 177 -19.17 -40.05 -23.06
C ARG A 177 -19.41 -41.40 -22.39
N ALA A 178 -18.82 -41.64 -21.23
CA ALA A 178 -19.01 -42.89 -20.49
C ALA A 178 -20.48 -43.13 -20.08
N GLU A 179 -21.19 -42.05 -19.71
CA GLU A 179 -22.61 -42.12 -19.36
C GLU A 179 -23.50 -42.34 -20.59
N ALA A 180 -23.23 -41.66 -21.70
CA ALA A 180 -23.90 -41.91 -22.98
C ALA A 180 -23.73 -43.36 -23.44
N ASP A 181 -22.50 -43.91 -23.34
CA ASP A 181 -22.21 -45.31 -23.64
C ASP A 181 -22.96 -46.29 -22.72
N ARG A 182 -23.12 -45.93 -21.43
CA ARG A 182 -23.90 -46.73 -20.48
C ARG A 182 -25.38 -46.77 -20.87
N LEU A 183 -25.98 -45.61 -21.13
CA LEU A 183 -27.38 -45.48 -21.55
C LEU A 183 -27.66 -46.21 -22.86
N LEU A 184 -26.74 -46.14 -23.83
CA LEU A 184 -26.84 -46.88 -25.09
C LEU A 184 -26.85 -48.40 -24.87
N ARG A 185 -25.98 -48.92 -24.00
CA ARG A 185 -25.97 -50.35 -23.65
C ARG A 185 -27.25 -50.79 -22.94
N GLU A 186 -27.75 -49.98 -22.01
CA GLU A 186 -29.01 -50.24 -21.31
C GLU A 186 -30.21 -50.23 -22.28
N ALA A 187 -30.27 -49.25 -23.17
CA ALA A 187 -31.30 -49.18 -24.21
C ALA A 187 -31.24 -50.39 -25.15
N GLN A 188 -30.04 -50.79 -25.58
CA GLN A 188 -29.85 -51.99 -26.42
C GLN A 188 -30.32 -53.27 -25.72
N ALA A 189 -29.93 -53.48 -24.47
CA ALA A 189 -30.36 -54.65 -23.70
C ALA A 189 -31.90 -54.68 -23.53
N THR A 190 -32.52 -53.51 -23.35
CA THR A 190 -33.97 -53.38 -23.26
C THR A 190 -34.63 -53.74 -24.59
N VAL A 191 -34.15 -53.21 -25.72
CA VAL A 191 -34.66 -53.54 -27.06
C VAL A 191 -34.49 -55.02 -27.34
N GLU A 192 -33.30 -55.59 -27.13
CA GLU A 192 -33.03 -57.01 -27.40
C GLU A 192 -33.98 -57.90 -26.61
N ARG A 193 -34.22 -57.56 -25.34
CA ARG A 193 -35.22 -58.24 -24.50
C ARG A 193 -36.62 -58.10 -25.07
N THR A 194 -37.07 -56.90 -25.43
CA THR A 194 -38.41 -56.69 -26.02
C THR A 194 -38.56 -57.40 -27.38
N VAL A 195 -37.52 -57.45 -28.21
CA VAL A 195 -37.53 -58.20 -29.48
C VAL A 195 -37.58 -59.71 -29.23
N ALA A 196 -36.91 -60.21 -28.20
CA ALA A 196 -36.98 -61.61 -27.80
C ALA A 196 -38.40 -61.97 -27.31
N GLU A 197 -39.00 -61.14 -26.46
CA GLU A 197 -40.39 -61.27 -25.99
C GLU A 197 -41.37 -61.28 -27.19
N ILE A 198 -41.23 -60.34 -28.14
CA ILE A 198 -42.06 -60.26 -29.37
C ILE A 198 -41.88 -61.47 -30.30
N ARG A 199 -40.67 -62.05 -30.39
CA ARG A 199 -40.39 -63.28 -31.16
C ARG A 199 -41.09 -64.49 -30.55
N GLU A 200 -41.19 -64.54 -29.23
CA GLU A 200 -41.88 -65.59 -28.47
C GLU A 200 -43.40 -65.50 -28.66
N GLU A 201 -43.94 -64.29 -28.88
CA GLU A 201 -45.36 -64.01 -29.14
C GLU A 201 -45.81 -64.05 -30.63
N GLN A 202 -44.96 -64.54 -31.56
CA GLN A 202 -45.25 -64.71 -33.00
C GLN A 202 -45.60 -63.44 -33.81
N ALA A 203 -44.78 -62.39 -33.77
CA ALA A 203 -44.85 -61.29 -34.75
C ALA A 203 -44.01 -61.53 -36.04
N SER A 204 -44.40 -60.88 -37.15
CA SER A 204 -43.83 -61.12 -38.48
C SER A 204 -42.34 -60.75 -38.62
N ARG A 205 -41.58 -61.57 -39.34
CA ARG A 205 -40.13 -61.40 -39.61
C ARG A 205 -39.73 -60.03 -40.18
N ALA A 206 -40.66 -59.32 -40.83
CA ALA A 206 -40.40 -58.03 -41.47
C ALA A 206 -40.23 -56.91 -40.44
N SER A 207 -41.13 -56.82 -39.44
CA SER A 207 -41.13 -55.76 -38.42
C SER A 207 -39.87 -55.75 -37.55
N ILE A 208 -39.35 -56.95 -37.24
CA ILE A 208 -38.15 -57.15 -36.44
C ILE A 208 -36.89 -56.67 -37.19
N LYS A 209 -36.84 -56.88 -38.51
CA LYS A 209 -35.69 -56.48 -39.33
C LYS A 209 -35.60 -54.95 -39.45
N THR A 210 -36.74 -54.28 -39.64
CA THR A 210 -36.81 -52.82 -39.71
C THR A 210 -36.40 -52.17 -38.38
N ALA A 211 -36.82 -52.72 -37.24
CA ALA A 211 -36.41 -52.23 -35.93
C ALA A 211 -34.88 -52.35 -35.71
N GLN A 212 -34.27 -53.45 -36.16
CA GLN A 212 -32.81 -53.64 -36.08
C GLN A 212 -32.03 -52.68 -36.99
N GLU A 213 -32.54 -52.38 -38.18
CA GLU A 213 -31.93 -51.42 -39.11
C GLU A 213 -32.01 -49.98 -38.56
N THR A 214 -33.16 -49.56 -38.03
CA THR A 214 -33.31 -48.22 -37.42
C THR A 214 -32.37 -47.99 -36.24
N ILE A 215 -32.12 -49.02 -35.43
CA ILE A 215 -31.21 -48.95 -34.28
C ILE A 215 -29.75 -48.86 -34.74
N LYS A 216 -29.40 -49.57 -35.83
CA LYS A 216 -28.07 -49.49 -36.42
C LYS A 216 -27.79 -48.09 -36.98
N ASP A 217 -28.80 -47.45 -37.56
CA ASP A 217 -28.70 -46.09 -38.11
C ASP A 217 -28.65 -45.01 -37.01
N GLN A 218 -29.42 -45.16 -35.93
CA GLN A 218 -29.28 -44.25 -34.79
C GLN A 218 -27.91 -44.36 -34.11
N ARG A 219 -27.31 -45.55 -34.12
CA ARG A 219 -25.96 -45.79 -33.58
C ARG A 219 -24.87 -45.11 -34.42
N SER A 220 -24.96 -45.13 -35.75
CA SER A 220 -24.00 -44.44 -36.62
C SER A 220 -24.12 -42.92 -36.48
N LEU A 221 -25.33 -42.40 -36.31
CA LEU A 221 -25.59 -40.97 -36.10
C LEU A 221 -25.03 -40.47 -34.76
N LEU A 222 -25.26 -41.20 -33.67
CA LEU A 222 -24.72 -40.86 -32.34
C LEU A 222 -23.19 -40.98 -32.29
N ALA A 223 -22.61 -41.99 -32.94
CA ALA A 223 -21.17 -42.12 -33.05
C ALA A 223 -20.52 -40.94 -33.78
N ALA A 224 -21.17 -40.41 -34.83
CA ALA A 224 -20.71 -39.22 -35.56
C ALA A 224 -20.80 -37.93 -34.71
N LEU A 225 -21.90 -37.73 -33.97
CA LEU A 225 -22.09 -36.60 -33.06
C LEU A 225 -21.07 -36.59 -31.89
N LEU A 226 -20.66 -37.76 -31.42
CA LEU A 226 -19.68 -37.90 -30.35
C LEU A 226 -18.22 -37.76 -30.83
N SER A 227 -17.95 -37.98 -32.13
CA SER A 227 -16.63 -37.75 -32.74
C SER A 227 -16.36 -36.29 -33.13
N ASP A 228 -17.38 -35.55 -33.56
CA ASP A 228 -17.26 -34.14 -34.00
C ASP A 228 -17.08 -33.13 -32.85
N THR A 229 -17.19 -33.56 -31.59
CA THR A 229 -16.98 -32.71 -30.40
C THR A 229 -15.53 -32.68 -29.92
N THR A 230 -14.57 -33.13 -30.74
CA THR A 230 -13.14 -32.91 -30.45
C THR A 230 -12.82 -31.42 -30.63
N PRO A 231 -12.37 -30.71 -29.59
CA PRO A 231 -12.07 -29.30 -29.74
C PRO A 231 -10.88 -29.15 -30.70
N ALA A 232 -11.03 -28.31 -31.72
CA ALA A 232 -9.95 -27.88 -32.58
C ALA A 232 -8.83 -27.22 -31.72
N PRO A 233 -7.55 -27.38 -32.11
CA PRO A 233 -6.41 -26.96 -31.31
C PRO A 233 -6.36 -25.47 -31.01
#